data_AF-A0A3M3FJ40-F1
#
_entry.id   AF-A0A3M3FJ40-F1
#
_cell.length_a   1.000
_cell.length_b   1.000
_cell.length_c   1.000
_cell.angle_alpha   90.00
_cell.angle_beta   90.00
_cell.angle_gamma   90.00
#
_symmetry.space_group_name_H-M   'P 1'
#
loop_
_entity.id
_entity.type
_entity.pdbx_description
1 polymer ?
#
loop_
_entity_poly.entity_id
_entity_poly.type
_entity_poly.pdbx_seq_one_letter_code
_entity_poly.pdbx_strand_id
1 'polypeptide(L)'
;MPASRNFAPGTILATLPSLPAAPANRASRPAGMSWQGVRADESINRRYLPECDEVGGGLFNYRPILKWDIPAVFEAHRYMGIKPNPLYSQGMGRVGCMPCINCRKDELREIALRFPEVIDRIDRWERITQQASKRGAATFFAGSNTKHPKGSIANMSAVEVMEIASIRQAVEWSKTARGGIQYDLMIATDATACSSAYGLCDSGADGFNDTNVQLGEAA
;
A
#
# COMPACT_ATOMS: atom_id res chain seq x y z
N MET A 1 -6.20 -24.12 26.54
CA MET A 1 -4.79 -23.79 26.85
C MET A 1 -4.04 -23.68 25.53
N PRO A 2 -3.69 -22.48 25.04
CA PRO A 2 -2.83 -22.37 23.88
C PRO A 2 -1.37 -22.38 24.34
N ALA A 3 -0.58 -23.26 23.71
CA ALA A 3 0.84 -23.43 23.99
C ALA A 3 1.62 -22.16 23.62
N SER A 4 2.20 -21.52 24.64
CA SER A 4 3.20 -20.46 24.49
C SER A 4 4.42 -21.03 23.75
N ARG A 5 4.59 -20.66 22.48
CA ARG A 5 5.87 -20.89 21.79
C ARG A 5 6.86 -19.87 22.34
N ASN A 6 7.73 -20.33 23.23
CA ASN A 6 8.85 -19.57 23.77
C ASN A 6 9.75 -19.10 22.63
N PHE A 7 9.76 -17.79 22.35
CA PHE A 7 10.82 -17.15 21.60
C PHE A 7 12.05 -17.06 22.51
N ALA A 8 13.05 -17.90 22.24
CA ALA A 8 14.36 -17.72 22.83
C ALA A 8 15.01 -16.43 22.26
N PRO A 9 15.75 -15.65 23.07
CA PRO A 9 16.42 -14.44 22.62
C PRO A 9 17.63 -14.81 21.75
N GLY A 10 17.36 -15.19 20.51
CA GLY A 10 18.37 -15.33 19.47
C GLY A 10 18.51 -13.99 18.77
N THR A 11 19.69 -13.40 18.84
CA THR A 11 20.14 -12.33 17.94
C THR A 11 19.62 -12.59 16.53
N ILE A 12 18.89 -11.64 15.94
CA ILE A 12 18.57 -11.65 14.51
C ILE A 12 19.87 -11.33 13.76
N LEU A 13 20.82 -12.26 13.80
CA LEU A 13 21.89 -12.31 12.83
C LEU A 13 21.24 -12.96 11.60
N ALA A 14 20.78 -12.15 10.65
CA ALA A 14 20.48 -12.66 9.33
C ALA A 14 21.78 -13.30 8.82
N THR A 15 21.86 -14.63 8.82
CA THR A 15 23.00 -15.33 8.24
C THR A 15 23.03 -14.94 6.76
N LEU A 16 24.02 -14.15 6.37
CA LEU A 16 24.21 -13.74 4.98
C LEU A 16 24.23 -15.01 4.13
N PRO A 17 23.32 -15.18 3.16
CA PRO A 17 23.44 -16.29 2.24
C PRO A 17 24.76 -16.13 1.48
N SER A 18 25.53 -17.22 1.37
CA SER A 18 26.73 -17.23 0.55
C SER A 18 26.34 -16.94 -0.90
N LEU A 19 26.83 -15.83 -1.46
CA LEU A 19 26.65 -15.50 -2.87
C LEU A 19 27.27 -16.62 -3.73
N PRO A 20 26.56 -17.15 -4.73
CA PRO A 20 27.17 -18.06 -5.69
C PRO A 20 28.23 -17.31 -6.51
N ALA A 21 29.34 -17.99 -6.82
CA ALA A 21 30.47 -17.38 -7.53
C ALA A 21 30.05 -16.94 -8.95
N ALA A 22 30.31 -15.68 -9.28
CA ALA A 22 30.01 -15.14 -10.61
C ALA A 22 30.91 -15.78 -11.69
N PRO A 23 30.38 -16.07 -12.91
CA PRO A 23 31.15 -16.64 -13.99
C PRO A 23 32.25 -15.68 -14.48
N ALA A 24 33.46 -16.20 -14.66
CA ALA A 24 34.72 -15.45 -14.81
C ALA A 24 34.92 -14.69 -16.15
N ASN A 25 33.90 -14.49 -16.99
CA ASN A 25 34.11 -13.93 -18.34
C ASN A 25 33.09 -12.87 -18.75
N ARG A 26 33.22 -11.69 -18.15
CA ARG A 26 32.89 -10.34 -18.69
C ARG A 26 33.30 -9.37 -17.60
N ALA A 27 33.91 -8.22 -17.92
CA ALA A 27 34.30 -7.18 -16.94
C ALA A 27 33.28 -7.07 -15.80
N SER A 28 33.58 -7.75 -14.69
CA SER A 28 32.56 -8.21 -13.76
C SER A 28 32.25 -7.06 -12.83
N ARG A 29 31.08 -6.45 -13.01
CA ARG A 29 30.51 -5.66 -11.91
C ARG A 29 30.49 -6.56 -10.67
N PRO A 30 30.93 -6.05 -9.50
CA PRO A 30 30.89 -6.85 -8.28
C PRO A 30 29.46 -7.35 -8.08
N ALA A 31 29.33 -8.62 -7.66
CA ALA A 31 28.03 -9.21 -7.41
C ALA A 31 27.28 -8.35 -6.39
N GLY A 32 26.09 -7.87 -6.75
CA GLY A 32 25.27 -6.99 -5.93
C GLY A 32 24.17 -7.79 -5.26
N MET A 33 23.90 -7.51 -3.98
CA MET A 33 22.76 -8.08 -3.26
C MET A 33 21.71 -7.00 -3.00
N SER A 34 20.50 -7.22 -3.50
CA SER A 34 19.31 -6.39 -3.26
C SER A 34 18.43 -7.04 -2.20
N TRP A 35 18.32 -6.39 -1.04
CA TRP A 35 17.49 -6.85 0.07
C TRP A 35 16.06 -6.36 -0.14
N GLN A 36 15.11 -7.28 -0.17
CA GLN A 36 13.72 -6.98 -0.48
C GLN A 36 12.79 -7.46 0.65
N GLY A 37 11.91 -6.58 1.10
CA GLY A 37 10.84 -6.89 2.06
C GLY A 37 9.62 -7.56 1.43
N VAL A 38 9.80 -8.42 0.43
CA VAL A 38 8.69 -9.12 -0.24
C VAL A 38 8.27 -10.34 0.58
N ARG A 39 6.97 -10.49 0.81
CA ARG A 39 6.38 -11.65 1.50
C ARG A 39 5.52 -12.49 0.55
N ALA A 40 5.49 -13.79 0.78
CA ALA A 40 4.73 -14.75 -0.04
C ALA A 40 3.21 -14.55 0.06
N ASP A 41 2.71 -13.98 1.17
CA ASP A 41 1.26 -13.73 1.36
C ASP A 41 0.74 -12.52 0.56
N GLU A 42 1.62 -11.66 0.03
CA GLU A 42 1.21 -10.37 -0.52
C GLU A 42 0.44 -10.47 -1.84
N SER A 43 0.71 -11.51 -2.62
CA SER A 43 -0.01 -11.80 -3.87
C SER A 43 0.20 -13.24 -4.34
N ILE A 44 -0.69 -13.72 -5.20
CA ILE A 44 -0.59 -15.05 -5.82
C ILE A 44 0.74 -15.23 -6.56
N ASN A 45 1.17 -14.20 -7.29
CA ASN A 45 2.43 -14.24 -8.06
C ASN A 45 3.67 -14.31 -7.17
N ARG A 46 3.58 -13.81 -5.93
CA ARG A 46 4.71 -13.79 -4.97
C ARG A 46 4.82 -15.07 -4.14
N ARG A 47 3.77 -15.90 -4.13
CA ARG A 47 3.66 -17.10 -3.29
C ARG A 47 4.82 -18.09 -3.46
N TYR A 48 5.30 -18.27 -4.69
CA TYR A 48 6.31 -19.27 -5.03
C TYR A 48 7.67 -18.65 -5.36
N LEU A 49 7.89 -17.38 -5.00
CA LEU A 49 9.21 -16.77 -5.18
C LEU A 49 10.26 -17.50 -4.34
N PRO A 50 11.48 -17.67 -4.84
CA PRO A 50 12.59 -18.16 -4.03
C PRO A 50 13.06 -17.09 -3.03
N GLU A 51 13.66 -17.53 -1.94
CA GLU A 51 14.24 -16.64 -0.93
C GLU A 51 15.44 -15.86 -1.48
N CYS A 52 16.20 -16.47 -2.41
CA CYS A 52 17.29 -15.84 -3.15
C CYS A 52 17.23 -16.24 -4.63
N ASP A 53 17.34 -15.28 -5.55
CA ASP A 53 17.47 -15.52 -7.00
C ASP A 53 18.40 -14.53 -7.69
N GLU A 54 19.10 -15.00 -8.73
CA GLU A 54 19.89 -14.15 -9.62
C GLU A 54 18.96 -13.53 -10.69
N VAL A 55 18.92 -12.20 -10.76
CA VAL A 55 18.16 -11.43 -11.77
C VAL A 55 19.00 -11.07 -12.99
N GLY A 56 20.29 -11.44 -12.99
CA GLY A 56 21.22 -11.30 -14.09
C GLY A 56 22.28 -10.22 -13.84
N GLY A 57 23.40 -10.33 -14.56
CA GLY A 57 24.52 -9.38 -14.45
C GLY A 57 25.21 -9.39 -13.08
N GLY A 58 25.13 -10.50 -12.34
CA GLY A 58 25.66 -10.61 -10.98
C GLY A 58 24.80 -9.94 -9.91
N LEU A 59 23.55 -9.56 -10.21
CA LEU A 59 22.62 -9.02 -9.23
C LEU A 59 21.73 -10.13 -8.65
N PHE A 60 21.65 -10.18 -7.33
CA PHE A 60 20.85 -11.14 -6.57
C PHE A 60 19.77 -10.40 -5.79
N ASN A 61 18.57 -10.98 -5.73
CA ASN A 61 17.53 -10.53 -4.82
C ASN A 61 17.46 -11.47 -3.64
N TYR A 62 17.49 -10.92 -2.42
CA TYR A 62 17.32 -11.69 -1.19
C TYR A 62 16.09 -11.20 -0.40
N ARG A 63 15.24 -12.14 0.01
CA ARG A 63 13.92 -11.90 0.62
C ARG A 63 13.84 -12.54 2.01
N PRO A 64 14.49 -11.96 3.04
CA PRO A 64 14.61 -12.59 4.37
C PRO A 64 13.26 -12.82 5.07
N ILE A 65 12.26 -12.00 4.76
CA ILE A 65 10.91 -12.09 5.36
C ILE A 65 9.90 -12.80 4.46
N LEU A 66 10.35 -13.52 3.42
CA LEU A 66 9.46 -14.14 2.44
C LEU A 66 8.37 -15.01 3.07
N LYS A 67 8.70 -15.72 4.15
CA LYS A 67 7.81 -16.66 4.85
C LYS A 67 7.03 -16.02 6.01
N TRP A 68 7.22 -14.73 6.27
CA TRP A 68 6.56 -14.03 7.37
C TRP A 68 5.11 -13.68 7.00
N ASP A 69 4.19 -13.94 7.92
CA ASP A 69 2.83 -13.45 7.84
C ASP A 69 2.74 -12.00 8.36
N ILE A 70 1.59 -11.36 8.13
CA ILE A 70 1.37 -9.96 8.56
C ILE A 70 1.50 -9.79 10.09
N PRO A 71 0.91 -10.68 10.93
CA PRO A 71 1.06 -10.58 12.38
C PRO A 71 2.51 -10.61 12.84
N ALA A 72 3.35 -11.51 12.33
CA ALA A 72 4.76 -11.57 12.70
C ALA A 72 5.51 -10.28 12.35
N VAL A 73 5.16 -9.62 11.24
CA VAL A 73 5.75 -8.32 10.90
C VAL A 73 5.41 -7.27 11.94
N PHE A 74 4.13 -7.14 12.34
CA PHE A 74 3.72 -6.16 13.34
C PHE A 74 4.23 -6.50 14.75
N GLU A 75 4.35 -7.78 15.09
CA GLU A 75 4.98 -8.23 16.33
C GLU A 75 6.46 -7.84 16.38
N ALA A 76 7.20 -8.05 15.29
CA ALA A 76 8.59 -7.60 15.19
C ALA A 76 8.73 -6.08 15.31
N HIS A 77 7.80 -5.31 14.73
CA HIS A 77 7.75 -3.86 14.92
C HIS A 77 7.56 -3.49 16.39
N ARG A 78 6.61 -4.13 17.09
CA ARG A 78 6.39 -3.92 18.53
C ARG A 78 7.61 -4.27 19.36
N TYR A 79 8.21 -5.44 19.11
CA TYR A 79 9.40 -5.92 19.82
C TYR A 79 10.59 -4.96 19.66
N MET A 80 10.77 -4.40 18.47
CA MET A 80 11.85 -3.45 18.16
C MET A 80 11.50 -2.00 18.49
N GLY A 81 10.30 -1.72 19.01
CA GLY A 81 9.85 -0.35 19.29
C GLY A 81 9.64 0.51 18.04
N ILE A 82 9.47 -0.09 16.86
CA ILE A 82 9.27 0.60 15.59
C ILE A 82 7.76 0.84 15.39
N LYS A 83 7.35 2.09 15.28
CA LYS A 83 5.95 2.42 14.98
C LYS A 83 5.64 2.13 13.50
N PRO A 84 4.56 1.39 13.18
CA PRO A 84 4.15 1.18 11.80
C PRO A 84 3.64 2.49 11.18
N ASN A 85 3.56 2.53 9.84
CA ASN A 85 3.05 3.71 9.14
C ASN A 85 1.59 4.00 9.58
N PRO A 86 1.27 5.25 10.01
CA PRO A 86 -0.07 5.61 10.47
C PRO A 86 -1.18 5.36 9.45
N LEU A 87 -0.89 5.34 8.15
CA LEU A 87 -1.90 5.07 7.12
C LEU A 87 -2.53 3.67 7.25
N TYR A 88 -1.82 2.71 7.85
CA TYR A 88 -2.36 1.37 8.13
C TYR A 88 -3.48 1.36 9.17
N SER A 89 -3.62 2.42 9.98
CA SER A 89 -4.75 2.60 10.90
C SER A 89 -5.88 3.45 10.31
N GLN A 90 -5.76 3.91 9.07
CA GLN A 90 -6.68 4.84 8.42
C GLN A 90 -7.39 4.25 7.19
N GLY A 91 -7.46 2.93 7.05
CA GLY A 91 -8.12 2.25 5.93
C GLY A 91 -7.18 1.78 4.82
N MET A 92 -5.90 2.15 4.88
CA MET A 92 -4.98 1.90 3.78
C MET A 92 -4.32 0.52 3.94
N GLY A 93 -4.69 -0.43 3.08
CA GLY A 93 -4.10 -1.77 3.08
C GLY A 93 -2.71 -1.81 2.44
N ARG A 94 -2.37 -0.85 1.59
CA ARG A 94 -1.04 -0.75 0.96
C ARG A 94 -0.63 0.72 0.89
N VAL A 95 0.47 1.06 1.54
CA VAL A 95 1.04 2.40 1.47
C VAL A 95 1.96 2.51 0.26
N GLY A 96 1.68 3.48 -0.60
CA GLY A 96 2.44 3.75 -1.82
C GLY A 96 2.06 5.12 -2.38
N CYS A 97 1.71 5.18 -3.67
CA CYS A 97 1.14 6.39 -4.26
C CYS A 97 -0.23 6.71 -3.62
N MET A 98 -0.56 8.00 -3.49
CA MET A 98 -1.76 8.47 -2.83
C MET A 98 -2.65 9.28 -3.81
N PRO A 99 -3.77 8.71 -4.29
CA PRO A 99 -4.09 7.28 -4.38
C PRO A 99 -3.21 6.56 -5.41
N CYS A 100 -3.20 5.23 -5.37
CA CYS A 100 -2.61 4.38 -6.40
C CYS A 100 -3.63 4.06 -7.50
N ILE A 101 -3.18 3.76 -8.73
CA ILE A 101 -4.07 3.24 -9.78
C ILE A 101 -4.77 1.93 -9.38
N ASN A 102 -4.13 1.16 -8.48
CA ASN A 102 -4.65 -0.09 -7.91
C ASN A 102 -5.35 0.12 -6.55
N CYS A 103 -5.70 1.35 -6.21
CA CYS A 103 -6.42 1.69 -4.99
C CYS A 103 -7.73 0.90 -4.90
N ARG A 104 -8.03 0.36 -3.71
CA ARG A 104 -9.27 -0.37 -3.48
C ARG A 104 -10.44 0.59 -3.26
N LYS A 105 -11.66 0.06 -3.35
CA LYS A 105 -12.89 0.85 -3.19
C LYS A 105 -13.03 1.47 -1.79
N ASP A 106 -12.75 0.68 -0.77
CA ASP A 106 -12.69 1.08 0.64
C ASP A 106 -11.58 2.10 0.89
N GLU A 107 -10.39 1.85 0.35
CA GLU A 107 -9.25 2.77 0.43
C GLU A 107 -9.58 4.14 -0.19
N LEU A 108 -10.13 4.18 -1.40
CA LEU A 108 -10.51 5.44 -2.06
C LEU A 108 -11.54 6.24 -1.26
N ARG A 109 -12.46 5.56 -0.58
CA ARG A 109 -13.46 6.19 0.29
C ARG A 109 -12.80 6.87 1.48
N GLU A 110 -11.88 6.17 2.16
CA GLU A 110 -11.14 6.70 3.30
C GLU A 110 -10.22 7.86 2.88
N ILE A 111 -9.61 7.78 1.69
CA ILE A 111 -8.83 8.88 1.12
C ILE A 111 -9.71 10.10 0.88
N ALA A 112 -10.88 9.93 0.26
CA ALA A 112 -11.78 11.05 -0.02
C ALA A 112 -12.35 11.69 1.25
N LEU A 113 -12.51 10.91 2.33
CA LEU A 113 -12.99 11.39 3.62
C LEU A 113 -11.90 12.15 4.40
N ARG A 114 -10.69 11.59 4.48
CA ARG A 114 -9.61 12.10 5.34
C ARG A 114 -8.68 13.09 4.65
N PHE A 115 -8.54 12.96 3.33
CA PHE A 115 -7.58 13.71 2.50
C PHE A 115 -8.26 14.28 1.23
N PRO A 116 -9.29 15.13 1.37
CA PRO A 116 -10.02 15.67 0.22
C PRO A 116 -9.13 16.46 -0.75
N GLU A 117 -8.06 17.09 -0.25
CA GLU A 117 -7.08 17.83 -1.05
C GLU A 117 -6.35 16.95 -2.08
N VAL A 118 -6.21 15.65 -1.79
CA VAL A 118 -5.62 14.68 -2.72
C VAL A 118 -6.55 14.49 -3.92
N ILE A 119 -7.86 14.40 -3.67
CA ILE A 119 -8.88 14.28 -4.73
C ILE A 119 -8.90 15.54 -5.58
N ASP A 120 -8.83 16.72 -4.95
CA ASP A 120 -8.78 18.02 -5.64
C ASP A 120 -7.55 18.14 -6.54
N ARG A 121 -6.40 17.64 -6.07
CA ARG A 121 -5.16 17.61 -6.86
C ARG A 121 -5.30 16.74 -8.10
N ILE A 122 -5.91 15.56 -7.97
CA ILE A 122 -6.10 14.66 -9.11
C ILE A 122 -7.10 15.24 -10.11
N ASP A 123 -8.21 15.79 -9.65
CA ASP A 123 -9.21 16.46 -10.49
C ASP A 123 -8.55 17.59 -11.30
N ARG A 124 -7.66 18.37 -10.67
CA ARG A 124 -6.83 19.36 -11.39
C ARG A 124 -5.92 18.71 -12.43
N TRP A 125 -5.25 17.61 -12.10
CA TRP A 125 -4.37 16.91 -13.03
C TRP A 125 -5.13 16.31 -14.21
N GLU A 126 -6.31 15.73 -14.00
CA GLU A 126 -7.19 15.26 -15.07
C GLU A 126 -7.46 16.39 -16.07
N ARG A 127 -7.79 17.61 -15.59
CA ARG A 127 -8.02 18.79 -16.45
C ARG A 127 -6.76 19.25 -17.20
N ILE A 128 -5.61 19.30 -16.54
CA ILE A 128 -4.36 19.73 -17.19
C ILE A 128 -3.93 18.71 -18.25
N THR A 129 -3.98 17.42 -17.93
CA THR A 129 -3.64 16.35 -18.88
C THR A 129 -4.65 16.28 -20.03
N GLN A 130 -5.92 16.58 -19.77
CA GLN A 130 -6.94 16.69 -20.81
C GLN A 130 -6.57 17.73 -21.87
N GLN A 131 -6.07 18.91 -21.48
CA GLN A 131 -5.68 19.99 -22.41
C GLN A 131 -4.54 19.56 -23.35
N ALA A 132 -3.64 18.69 -22.88
CA ALA A 132 -2.54 18.14 -23.68
C ALA A 132 -2.93 16.86 -24.46
N SER A 133 -4.08 16.26 -24.18
CA SER A 133 -4.51 14.99 -24.75
C SER A 133 -5.06 15.17 -26.16
N LYS A 134 -4.54 14.39 -27.13
CA LYS A 134 -5.07 14.36 -28.50
C LYS A 134 -6.55 13.99 -28.59
N ARG A 135 -7.07 13.26 -27.58
CA ARG A 135 -8.46 12.83 -27.50
C ARG A 135 -9.34 13.79 -26.69
N GLY A 136 -8.76 14.86 -26.15
CA GLY A 136 -9.47 15.83 -25.31
C GLY A 136 -10.01 15.25 -24.01
N ALA A 137 -9.41 14.15 -23.53
CA ALA A 137 -9.85 13.42 -22.34
C ALA A 137 -8.68 12.83 -21.57
N ALA A 138 -8.77 12.84 -20.24
CA ALA A 138 -7.84 12.19 -19.33
C ALA A 138 -8.55 11.83 -18.01
N THR A 139 -8.33 10.61 -17.53
CA THR A 139 -8.86 10.11 -16.26
C THR A 139 -7.75 9.44 -15.47
N PHE A 140 -7.81 9.54 -14.15
CA PHE A 140 -6.84 8.89 -13.27
C PHE A 140 -7.07 7.37 -13.28
N PHE A 141 -8.31 6.94 -13.03
CA PHE A 141 -8.67 5.53 -13.12
C PHE A 141 -9.06 5.16 -14.54
N ALA A 142 -8.63 3.99 -14.99
CA ALA A 142 -9.02 3.50 -16.31
C ALA A 142 -10.56 3.40 -16.40
N GLY A 143 -11.15 4.01 -17.43
CA GLY A 143 -12.61 4.01 -17.64
C GLY A 143 -13.22 2.61 -17.66
N SER A 144 -12.46 1.59 -18.08
CA SER A 144 -12.86 0.18 -18.06
C SER A 144 -13.18 -0.37 -16.68
N ASN A 145 -12.65 0.24 -15.62
CA ASN A 145 -12.89 -0.16 -14.24
C ASN A 145 -14.14 0.52 -13.65
N THR A 146 -14.71 1.51 -14.35
CA THR A 146 -15.84 2.28 -13.85
C THR A 146 -17.14 1.53 -14.14
N LYS A 147 -17.77 1.00 -13.08
CA LYS A 147 -19.14 0.49 -13.18
C LYS A 147 -20.09 1.69 -13.14
N HIS A 148 -20.49 2.17 -14.32
CA HIS A 148 -21.45 3.26 -14.45
C HIS A 148 -22.86 2.71 -14.72
N PRO A 149 -23.93 3.33 -14.19
CA PRO A 149 -25.31 2.92 -14.48
C PRO A 149 -25.69 2.91 -15.97
N LYS A 150 -24.94 3.64 -16.83
CA LYS A 150 -25.13 3.66 -18.30
C LYS A 150 -24.58 2.43 -19.04
N GLY A 151 -24.00 1.43 -18.36
CA GLY A 151 -23.57 0.18 -18.98
C GLY A 151 -22.16 0.19 -19.58
N SER A 152 -21.97 -0.47 -20.72
CA SER A 152 -20.65 -0.67 -21.35
C SER A 152 -20.06 0.62 -21.93
N ILE A 153 -18.75 0.82 -21.73
CA ILE A 153 -18.00 1.95 -22.27
C ILE A 153 -17.56 1.77 -23.74
N ALA A 154 -17.83 0.62 -24.35
CA ALA A 154 -17.23 0.21 -25.63
C ALA A 154 -17.53 1.17 -26.80
N ASN A 155 -18.68 1.86 -26.76
CA ASN A 155 -19.13 2.77 -27.82
C ASN A 155 -19.05 4.25 -27.43
N MET A 156 -18.40 4.58 -26.31
CA MET A 156 -18.29 5.96 -25.82
C MET A 156 -17.04 6.62 -26.36
N SER A 157 -17.15 7.90 -26.71
CA SER A 157 -16.00 8.76 -26.98
C SER A 157 -15.15 8.93 -25.71
N ALA A 158 -13.90 9.32 -25.88
CA ALA A 158 -13.00 9.51 -24.75
C ALA A 158 -13.51 10.59 -23.78
N VAL A 159 -14.19 11.62 -24.30
CA VAL A 159 -14.79 12.70 -23.50
C VAL A 159 -15.96 12.18 -22.67
N GLU A 160 -16.86 11.39 -23.27
CA GLU A 160 -17.97 10.76 -22.53
C GLU A 160 -17.47 9.81 -21.45
N VAL A 161 -16.40 9.04 -21.72
CA VAL A 161 -15.77 8.19 -20.71
C VAL A 161 -15.22 9.02 -19.55
N MET A 162 -14.61 10.17 -19.83
CA MET A 162 -14.06 11.04 -18.79
C MET A 162 -15.15 11.61 -17.87
N GLU A 163 -16.30 11.99 -18.41
CA GLU A 163 -17.43 12.49 -17.61
C GLU A 163 -17.92 11.47 -16.58
N ILE A 164 -17.88 10.19 -16.92
CA ILE A 164 -18.37 9.10 -16.05
C ILE A 164 -17.27 8.43 -15.21
N ALA A 165 -15.99 8.60 -15.56
CA ALA A 165 -14.85 7.92 -14.93
C ALA A 165 -13.84 8.89 -14.30
N SER A 166 -14.17 10.18 -14.18
CA SER A 166 -13.36 11.14 -13.42
C SER A 166 -13.15 10.69 -11.98
N ILE A 167 -12.13 11.23 -11.32
CA ILE A 167 -11.85 10.92 -9.92
C ILE A 167 -13.05 11.19 -9.01
N ARG A 168 -13.85 12.22 -9.30
CA ARG A 168 -15.07 12.54 -8.54
C ARG A 168 -16.13 11.44 -8.66
N GLN A 169 -16.33 10.93 -9.88
CA GLN A 169 -17.25 9.81 -10.10
C GLN A 169 -16.74 8.52 -9.44
N ALA A 170 -15.43 8.29 -9.44
CA ALA A 170 -14.82 7.17 -8.72
C ALA A 170 -15.05 7.29 -7.20
N VAL A 171 -14.97 8.49 -6.63
CA VAL A 171 -15.29 8.75 -5.22
C VAL A 171 -16.77 8.51 -4.92
N GLU A 172 -17.69 8.95 -5.76
CA GLU A 172 -19.13 8.66 -5.57
C GLU A 172 -19.41 7.16 -5.68
N TRP A 173 -18.83 6.50 -6.68
CA TRP A 173 -18.89 5.04 -6.79
C TRP A 173 -18.33 4.35 -5.54
N SER A 174 -17.28 4.89 -4.92
CA SER A 174 -16.70 4.32 -3.70
C SER A 174 -17.69 4.23 -2.54
N LYS A 175 -18.69 5.11 -2.48
CA LYS A 175 -19.74 5.17 -1.44
C LYS A 175 -20.89 4.18 -1.66
N THR A 176 -20.92 3.51 -2.80
CA THR A 176 -21.97 2.52 -3.12
C THR A 176 -21.68 1.14 -2.54
N ALA A 177 -22.71 0.30 -2.43
CA ALA A 177 -22.61 -1.11 -2.05
C ALA A 177 -21.92 -1.97 -3.14
N ARG A 178 -21.80 -3.27 -2.90
CA ARG A 178 -21.35 -4.23 -3.92
C ARG A 178 -22.26 -4.16 -5.13
N GLY A 179 -21.68 -3.95 -6.32
CA GLY A 179 -22.42 -3.77 -7.57
C GLY A 179 -22.36 -2.34 -8.12
N GLY A 180 -22.11 -1.33 -7.29
CA GLY A 180 -21.82 0.02 -7.78
C GLY A 180 -23.04 0.93 -7.98
N ILE A 181 -24.25 0.49 -7.63
CA ILE A 181 -25.51 1.15 -8.01
C ILE A 181 -26.22 1.82 -6.81
N GLN A 182 -26.31 1.12 -5.69
CA GLN A 182 -27.02 1.61 -4.50
C GLN A 182 -26.04 2.19 -3.49
N TYR A 183 -26.35 3.33 -2.87
CA TYR A 183 -25.58 3.81 -1.72
C TYR A 183 -25.69 2.83 -0.57
N ASP A 184 -24.56 2.60 0.11
CA ASP A 184 -24.53 1.74 1.27
C ASP A 184 -24.91 2.58 2.50
N LEU A 185 -26.13 2.34 3.00
CA LEU A 185 -26.73 3.11 4.10
C LEU A 185 -26.13 2.76 5.47
N MET A 186 -25.34 1.68 5.57
CA MET A 186 -24.70 1.24 6.82
C MET A 186 -23.30 1.84 7.00
N ILE A 187 -22.90 2.78 6.14
CA ILE A 187 -21.61 3.45 6.23
C ILE A 187 -21.70 4.53 7.32
N ALA A 188 -21.32 4.18 8.54
CA ALA A 188 -20.92 5.15 9.55
C ALA A 188 -19.45 5.52 9.31
N THR A 189 -19.18 6.71 8.77
CA THR A 189 -17.82 7.22 8.54
C THR A 189 -17.50 8.36 9.49
N ASP A 190 -16.79 8.05 10.56
CA ASP A 190 -16.08 9.05 11.35
C ASP A 190 -14.63 9.10 10.89
N ALA A 191 -14.21 10.25 10.33
CA ALA A 191 -12.85 10.47 9.83
C ALA A 191 -11.77 10.38 10.93
N THR A 192 -12.17 10.42 12.20
CA THR A 192 -11.28 10.34 13.36
C THR A 192 -11.16 8.92 13.93
N ALA A 193 -12.07 8.02 13.59
CA ALA A 193 -12.02 6.63 14.03
C ALA A 193 -10.89 5.85 13.34
N CYS A 194 -10.38 4.82 14.01
CA CYS A 194 -9.41 3.89 13.42
C CYS A 194 -10.11 2.93 12.45
N SER A 195 -9.59 2.81 11.23
CA SER A 195 -10.09 1.94 10.17
C SER A 195 -8.99 0.97 9.71
N SER A 196 -8.40 0.15 10.60
CA SER A 196 -7.29 -0.72 10.18
C SER A 196 -7.75 -2.02 9.51
N ALA A 197 -7.24 -2.28 8.30
CA ALA A 197 -7.42 -3.57 7.61
C ALA A 197 -6.67 -4.73 8.29
N TYR A 198 -5.73 -4.42 9.20
CA TYR A 198 -4.87 -5.40 9.88
C TYR A 198 -5.19 -5.56 11.36
N GLY A 199 -6.32 -5.02 11.83
CA GLY A 199 -6.72 -5.14 13.24
C GLY A 199 -5.87 -4.34 14.21
N LEU A 200 -5.23 -3.25 13.75
CA LEU A 200 -4.36 -2.42 14.59
C LEU A 200 -5.14 -1.55 15.60
N CYS A 201 -6.47 -1.46 15.47
CA CYS A 201 -7.31 -0.51 16.20
C CYS A 201 -7.52 -0.84 17.70
N ASP A 202 -7.30 -2.08 18.12
CA ASP A 202 -7.49 -2.50 19.52
C ASP A 202 -6.19 -2.43 20.36
N SER A 203 -5.09 -1.93 19.78
CA SER A 203 -3.78 -1.86 20.44
C SER A 203 -3.54 -0.55 21.21
N GLY A 204 -4.61 0.07 21.71
CA GLY A 204 -4.60 1.29 22.52
C GLY A 204 -4.33 1.03 24.00
N ALA A 205 -3.05 0.96 24.37
CA ALA A 205 -2.43 1.33 25.67
C ALA A 205 -0.95 0.93 25.52
N ASP A 206 0.03 1.84 25.46
CA ASP A 206 0.37 2.73 26.56
C ASP A 206 0.62 4.18 26.08
N GLY A 207 0.15 5.12 26.90
CA GLY A 207 0.50 6.53 26.75
C GLY A 207 2.00 6.72 26.96
N PHE A 208 2.68 7.23 25.94
CA PHE A 208 3.91 7.97 26.15
C PHE A 208 3.51 9.45 26.19
N ASN A 209 3.37 9.98 27.41
CA ASN A 209 3.23 11.40 27.64
C ASN A 209 4.47 12.10 27.06
N ASP A 210 4.25 12.97 26.06
CA ASP A 210 5.26 13.91 25.55
C ASP A 210 5.52 15.05 26.56
N THR A 211 5.84 14.71 27.81
CA THR A 211 6.26 15.67 28.84
C THR A 211 7.48 15.13 29.58
N ASN A 212 8.65 15.22 28.96
CA ASN A 212 9.92 15.64 29.58
C ASN A 212 11.09 15.34 28.64
N VAL A 213 11.41 16.29 27.77
CA VAL A 213 12.80 16.56 27.41
C VAL A 213 13.13 17.91 28.01
N GLN A 214 13.43 17.91 29.31
CA GLN A 214 14.20 18.99 29.92
C GLN A 214 15.59 18.94 29.27
N LEU A 215 15.84 19.89 28.39
CA LEU A 215 17.19 20.26 27.99
C LEU A 215 17.90 20.75 29.26
N GLY A 216 18.83 19.94 29.77
CA GLY A 216 19.77 20.39 30.79
C GLY A 216 20.75 21.36 30.16
N GLU A 217 20.62 22.64 30.52
CA GLU A 217 21.72 23.61 30.45
C GLU A 217 22.85 23.12 31.35
N ALA A 218 24.02 22.86 30.77
CA ALA A 218 25.26 22.74 31.50
C ALA A 218 25.89 24.13 31.60
N ALA A 219 26.00 24.61 32.83
CA ALA A 219 26.93 25.66 33.23
C ALA A 219 28.38 25.13 33.23
#